data_AF-T2IYF3-F1
#
_entry.id   AF-T2IYF3-F1
#
_cell.length_a   1.000
_cell.length_b   1.000
_cell.length_c   1.000
_cell.angle_alpha   90.00
_cell.angle_beta   90.00
_cell.angle_gamma   90.00
#
_symmetry.space_group_name_H-M   'P 1'
#
loop_
_entity.id
_entity.type
_entity.pdbx_description
1 polymer ?
#
loop_
_entity_poly.entity_id
_entity_poly.type
_entity_poly.pdbx_seq_one_letter_code
_entity_poly.pdbx_strand_id
1 'polypeptide(L)'
;MGRGQRSYGFQLNNVVDVNQSFVLSFSARVTQEEITGSGVNFPGFGVFVASGTQILSIAIGLNDIAMRRDIVSLNHIDKSEFHDYRLEGSFVTGTADVYIDDIFIRTISATNNPNKNSLIIGDPTQTRNAKAELRSLTFTQGNHAVPEPLTILGAGTAIAFGTTFKRKLAKAKKK
;
A
#
# COMPACT_ATOMS: atom_id res chain seq x y z
N MET A 1 4.00 -8.72 -18.74
CA MET A 1 5.38 -9.22 -18.54
C MET A 1 5.27 -10.62 -17.95
N GLY A 2 6.24 -11.52 -18.22
CA GLY A 2 6.28 -12.90 -17.69
C GLY A 2 6.28 -13.98 -18.79
N ARG A 3 7.38 -14.72 -18.93
CA ARG A 3 7.46 -16.01 -19.66
C ARG A 3 7.72 -17.11 -18.61
N GLY A 4 6.72 -17.46 -17.82
CA GLY A 4 6.48 -18.77 -17.16
C GLY A 4 7.62 -19.53 -16.43
N GLN A 5 8.82 -18.98 -16.26
CA GLN A 5 10.00 -19.71 -15.76
C GLN A 5 10.97 -18.82 -14.96
N ARG A 6 10.82 -17.49 -14.96
CA ARG A 6 11.70 -16.55 -14.24
C ARG A 6 10.92 -15.32 -13.77
N SER A 7 11.24 -14.83 -12.57
CA SER A 7 10.81 -13.51 -12.11
C SER A 7 11.41 -12.44 -13.03
N TYR A 8 10.58 -11.53 -13.53
CA TYR A 8 10.99 -10.46 -14.45
C TYR A 8 10.43 -9.13 -13.96
N GLY A 9 11.33 -8.19 -13.66
CA GLY A 9 10.94 -6.88 -13.19
C GLY A 9 12.03 -5.84 -13.37
N PHE A 10 11.63 -4.58 -13.23
CA PHE A 10 12.56 -3.47 -13.04
C PHE A 10 13.01 -3.46 -11.59
N GLN A 11 14.31 -3.28 -11.36
CA GLN A 11 14.90 -3.31 -10.03
C GLN A 11 15.89 -2.17 -9.87
N LEU A 12 15.67 -1.34 -8.84
CA LEU A 12 16.63 -0.36 -8.37
C LEU A 12 17.34 -0.93 -7.15
N ASN A 13 18.66 -1.07 -7.24
CA ASN A 13 19.46 -1.66 -6.16
C ASN A 13 20.02 -0.58 -5.23
N ASN A 14 20.16 -0.93 -3.95
CA ASN A 14 20.81 -0.12 -2.92
C ASN A 14 20.16 1.27 -2.75
N VAL A 15 18.84 1.35 -2.89
CA VAL A 15 18.06 2.60 -2.78
C VAL A 15 17.30 2.72 -1.45
N VAL A 16 17.29 1.67 -0.62
CA VAL A 16 16.51 1.64 0.62
C VAL A 16 17.44 1.91 1.82
N ASP A 17 17.23 2.99 2.54
CA ASP A 17 17.81 3.18 3.87
C ASP A 17 16.97 2.43 4.92
N VAL A 18 17.54 1.40 5.53
CA VAL A 18 16.88 0.54 6.53
C VAL A 18 16.50 1.30 7.80
N ASN A 19 17.19 2.40 8.12
CA ASN A 19 16.97 3.15 9.36
C ASN A 19 15.91 4.24 9.21
N GLN A 20 15.36 4.43 8.00
CA GLN A 20 14.34 5.42 7.72
C GLN A 20 12.99 4.76 7.45
N SER A 21 11.93 5.37 7.97
CA SER A 21 10.58 5.10 7.47
C SER A 21 10.47 5.48 6.00
N PHE A 22 9.53 4.84 5.31
CA PHE A 22 9.30 5.04 3.89
C PHE A 22 7.81 5.17 3.57
N VAL A 23 7.55 5.85 2.46
CA VAL A 23 6.26 5.81 1.75
C VAL A 23 6.52 5.30 0.35
N LEU A 24 5.85 4.22 -0.02
CA LEU A 24 5.79 3.70 -1.38
C LEU A 24 4.37 3.93 -1.88
N SER A 25 4.20 4.71 -2.93
CA SER A 25 2.90 4.94 -3.57
C SER A 25 2.97 4.61 -5.05
N PHE A 26 1.96 3.95 -5.59
CA PHE A 26 1.88 3.67 -7.02
C PHE A 26 0.44 3.55 -7.50
N SER A 27 0.22 3.91 -8.76
CA SER A 27 -1.08 3.82 -9.41
C SER A 27 -1.02 2.79 -10.52
N ALA A 28 -1.81 1.73 -10.43
CA ALA A 28 -1.72 0.61 -11.36
C ALA A 28 -3.06 -0.06 -11.62
N ARG A 29 -3.13 -0.81 -12.73
CA ARG A 29 -4.20 -1.75 -13.05
C ARG A 29 -3.64 -3.02 -13.67
N VAL A 30 -4.38 -4.12 -13.55
CA VAL A 30 -4.06 -5.40 -14.20
C VAL A 30 -5.04 -5.66 -15.33
N THR A 31 -4.54 -5.85 -16.55
CA THR A 31 -5.36 -6.04 -17.76
C THR A 31 -5.43 -7.49 -18.22
N GLN A 32 -4.50 -8.34 -17.77
CA GLN A 32 -4.50 -9.76 -18.06
C GLN A 32 -3.79 -10.51 -16.93
N GLU A 33 -4.29 -11.70 -16.60
CA GLU A 33 -3.61 -12.65 -15.73
C GLU A 33 -3.73 -14.07 -16.31
N GLU A 34 -2.71 -14.87 -16.12
CA GLU A 34 -2.67 -16.27 -16.55
C GLU A 34 -1.97 -17.12 -15.50
N ILE A 35 -2.56 -18.28 -15.18
CA ILE A 35 -1.91 -19.29 -14.33
C ILE A 35 -1.07 -20.19 -15.23
N THR A 36 0.23 -20.22 -15.00
CA THR A 36 1.18 -20.95 -15.86
C THR A 36 1.88 -22.12 -15.18
N GLY A 37 1.62 -22.37 -13.90
CA GLY A 37 2.21 -23.48 -13.18
C GLY A 37 1.41 -23.90 -11.95
N SER A 38 1.73 -25.09 -11.44
CA SER A 38 1.20 -25.62 -10.18
C SER A 38 2.07 -25.14 -9.01
N GLY A 39 1.53 -24.34 -8.09
CA GLY A 39 2.28 -23.84 -6.93
C GLY A 39 1.52 -22.75 -6.16
N VAL A 40 2.22 -22.07 -5.24
CA VAL A 40 1.63 -20.95 -4.48
C VAL A 40 1.15 -19.89 -5.46
N ASN A 41 -0.15 -19.63 -5.40
CA ASN A 41 -0.89 -18.85 -6.37
C ASN A 41 -0.76 -17.36 -6.06
N PHE A 42 0.46 -16.81 -6.14
CA PHE A 42 0.73 -15.40 -5.89
C PHE A 42 0.51 -14.59 -7.18
N PRO A 43 0.06 -13.32 -7.11
CA PRO A 43 -0.23 -12.54 -8.31
C PRO A 43 1.00 -12.25 -9.17
N GLY A 44 0.81 -12.21 -10.49
CA GLY A 44 1.88 -12.06 -11.48
C GLY A 44 2.41 -10.63 -11.67
N PHE A 45 1.87 -9.64 -10.95
CA PHE A 45 2.38 -8.27 -10.91
C PHE A 45 2.49 -7.81 -9.46
N GLY A 46 3.60 -7.18 -9.08
CA GLY A 46 3.74 -6.58 -7.77
C GLY A 46 4.86 -5.56 -7.66
N VAL A 47 4.83 -4.86 -6.53
CA VAL A 47 5.81 -3.87 -6.11
C VAL A 47 6.36 -4.26 -4.74
N PHE A 48 7.67 -4.24 -4.62
CA PHE A 48 8.39 -4.74 -3.44
C PHE A 48 9.43 -3.74 -2.98
N VAL A 49 9.53 -3.58 -1.65
CA VAL A 49 10.62 -2.85 -1.00
C VAL A 49 11.40 -3.86 -0.17
N ALA A 50 12.70 -4.01 -0.44
CA ALA A 50 13.59 -4.92 0.24
C ALA A 50 14.76 -4.18 0.90
N SER A 51 15.05 -4.47 2.17
CA SER A 51 16.13 -3.84 2.93
C SER A 51 17.50 -4.52 2.75
N GLY A 52 17.52 -5.73 2.19
CA GLY A 52 18.68 -6.62 2.22
C GLY A 52 18.47 -7.87 3.10
N THR A 53 17.57 -7.77 4.07
CA THR A 53 17.25 -8.84 5.03
C THR A 53 15.75 -9.05 5.20
N GLN A 54 14.95 -8.04 4.87
CA GLN A 54 13.50 -8.01 5.01
C GLN A 54 12.85 -7.53 3.73
N ILE A 55 11.60 -7.92 3.49
CA ILE A 55 10.79 -7.45 2.36
C ILE A 55 9.36 -7.13 2.79
N LEU A 56 8.83 -6.07 2.20
CA LEU A 56 7.42 -5.67 2.25
C LEU A 56 6.92 -5.54 0.81
N SER A 57 5.67 -5.92 0.56
CA SER A 57 5.16 -6.02 -0.81
C SER A 57 3.65 -5.99 -0.93
N ILE A 58 3.20 -5.48 -2.08
CA ILE A 58 1.85 -5.65 -2.61
C ILE A 58 1.98 -6.26 -4.00
N ALA A 59 1.20 -7.30 -4.26
CA ALA A 59 1.02 -7.87 -5.58
C ALA A 59 -0.46 -7.88 -5.94
N ILE A 60 -0.77 -7.68 -7.21
CA ILE A 60 -2.12 -7.46 -7.72
C ILE A 60 -2.35 -8.45 -8.86
N GLY A 61 -3.44 -9.19 -8.76
CA GLY A 61 -3.99 -10.05 -9.79
C GLY A 61 -5.38 -9.55 -10.18
N LEU A 62 -6.00 -10.19 -11.17
CA LEU A 62 -7.37 -9.81 -11.55
C LEU A 62 -8.37 -10.19 -10.45
N ASN A 63 -8.09 -11.29 -9.74
CA ASN A 63 -9.01 -11.88 -8.78
C ASN A 63 -8.58 -11.67 -7.32
N ASP A 64 -7.34 -11.25 -7.08
CA ASP A 64 -6.77 -11.17 -5.75
C ASP A 64 -5.75 -10.04 -5.62
N ILE A 65 -5.55 -9.61 -4.37
CA ILE A 65 -4.43 -8.78 -3.97
C ILE A 65 -3.68 -9.58 -2.92
N ALA A 66 -2.36 -9.66 -3.06
CA ALA A 66 -1.52 -10.32 -2.10
C ALA A 66 -0.63 -9.32 -1.39
N MET A 67 -0.60 -9.41 -0.07
CA MET A 67 0.24 -8.56 0.77
C MET A 67 1.10 -9.50 1.61
N ARG A 68 2.43 -9.39 1.52
CA ARG A 68 3.33 -10.26 2.31
C ARG A 68 3.06 -11.77 2.10
N ARG A 69 2.76 -12.20 0.87
CA ARG A 69 2.35 -13.59 0.51
C ARG A 69 0.99 -14.06 1.02
N ASP A 70 0.29 -13.27 1.82
CA ASP A 70 -1.09 -13.56 2.20
C ASP A 70 -2.03 -13.04 1.10
N ILE A 71 -2.88 -13.91 0.57
CA ILE A 71 -3.96 -13.49 -0.34
C ILE A 71 -5.05 -12.81 0.48
N VAL A 72 -5.36 -11.56 0.13
CA VAL A 72 -6.39 -10.75 0.76
C VAL A 72 -7.60 -10.66 -0.18
N SER A 73 -8.75 -11.09 0.31
CA SER A 73 -10.00 -10.99 -0.44
C SER A 73 -10.54 -9.56 -0.38
N LEU A 74 -10.43 -8.84 -1.50
CA LEU A 74 -10.91 -7.47 -1.67
C LEU A 74 -11.85 -7.42 -2.87
N ASN A 75 -12.98 -8.14 -2.79
CA ASN A 75 -13.91 -8.32 -3.92
C ASN A 75 -14.62 -7.04 -4.37
N HIS A 76 -14.60 -5.98 -3.56
CA HIS A 76 -15.21 -4.69 -3.87
C HIS A 76 -14.28 -3.76 -4.68
N ILE A 77 -13.02 -4.14 -4.87
CA ILE A 77 -12.05 -3.43 -5.71
C ILE A 77 -12.03 -4.11 -7.07
N ASP A 78 -12.17 -3.34 -8.15
CA ASP A 78 -12.01 -3.82 -9.53
C ASP A 78 -10.57 -3.57 -10.01
N LYS A 79 -9.74 -4.60 -9.98
CA LYS A 79 -8.29 -4.48 -10.24
C LYS A 79 -8.00 -4.24 -11.74
N SER A 80 -9.02 -4.29 -12.59
CA SER A 80 -8.91 -3.92 -14.01
C SER A 80 -8.96 -2.41 -14.23
N GLU A 81 -9.39 -1.65 -13.22
CA GLU A 81 -9.31 -0.19 -13.19
C GLU A 81 -8.08 0.30 -12.44
N PHE A 82 -7.69 1.56 -12.67
CA PHE A 82 -6.58 2.17 -11.95
C PHE A 82 -6.97 2.45 -10.50
N HIS A 83 -6.18 1.89 -9.58
CA HIS A 83 -6.26 2.17 -8.15
C HIS A 83 -4.93 2.74 -7.64
N ASP A 84 -5.01 3.54 -6.58
CA ASP A 84 -3.84 4.12 -5.93
C ASP A 84 -3.48 3.28 -4.70
N TYR A 85 -2.34 2.59 -4.77
CA TYR A 85 -1.81 1.73 -3.73
C TYR A 85 -0.73 2.48 -2.95
N ARG A 86 -0.73 2.35 -1.62
CA ARG A 86 0.29 2.95 -0.77
C ARG A 86 0.70 2.02 0.37
N LEU A 87 2.00 1.96 0.63
CA LEU A 87 2.58 1.39 1.84
C LEU A 87 3.29 2.50 2.60
N GLU A 88 2.96 2.64 3.87
CA GLU A 88 3.69 3.50 4.81
C GLU A 88 4.35 2.59 5.83
N GLY A 89 5.68 2.52 5.85
CA GLY A 89 6.37 1.45 6.59
C GLY A 89 7.74 1.80 7.12
N SER A 90 8.29 0.88 7.91
CA SER A 90 9.63 0.96 8.46
C SER A 90 10.24 -0.43 8.63
N PHE A 91 11.49 -0.60 8.21
CA PHE A 91 12.23 -1.83 8.47
C PHE A 91 12.74 -1.92 9.92
N VAL A 92 12.79 -0.79 10.64
CA VAL A 92 13.09 -0.78 12.08
C VAL A 92 11.97 -1.43 12.89
N THR A 93 10.71 -1.09 12.58
CA THR A 93 9.55 -1.76 13.20
C THR A 93 9.24 -3.10 12.53
N GLY A 94 9.68 -3.29 11.29
CA GLY A 94 9.38 -4.46 10.49
C GLY A 94 7.91 -4.51 10.08
N THR A 95 7.25 -3.37 9.90
CA THR A 95 5.83 -3.27 9.55
C THR A 95 5.55 -2.20 8.52
N ALA A 96 4.43 -2.33 7.82
CA ALA A 96 3.85 -1.27 6.99
C ALA A 96 2.32 -1.28 7.04
N ASP A 97 1.73 -0.10 7.00
CA ASP A 97 0.31 0.11 6.78
C ASP A 97 0.02 0.17 5.28
N VAL A 98 -1.02 -0.54 4.87
CA VAL A 98 -1.44 -0.65 3.46
C VAL A 98 -2.71 0.14 3.24
N TYR A 99 -2.69 0.99 2.22
CA TYR A 99 -3.83 1.77 1.77
C TYR A 99 -4.12 1.47 0.30
N ILE A 100 -5.41 1.48 -0.06
CA ILE A 100 -5.88 1.46 -1.44
C ILE A 100 -6.92 2.57 -1.59
N ASP A 101 -6.73 3.45 -2.55
CA ASP A 101 -7.55 4.66 -2.77
C ASP A 101 -7.71 5.47 -1.47
N ASP A 102 -6.59 5.68 -0.76
CA ASP A 102 -6.49 6.32 0.56
C ASP A 102 -7.26 5.64 1.71
N ILE A 103 -7.90 4.49 1.47
CA ILE A 103 -8.57 3.71 2.50
C ILE A 103 -7.57 2.75 3.14
N PHE A 104 -7.41 2.84 4.47
CA PHE A 104 -6.62 1.88 5.23
C PHE A 104 -7.21 0.47 5.11
N ILE A 105 -6.39 -0.48 4.70
CA ILE A 105 -6.77 -1.88 4.57
C ILE A 105 -6.31 -2.66 5.79
N ARG A 106 -5.01 -2.61 6.10
CA ARG A 106 -4.39 -3.33 7.23
C ARG A 106 -2.92 -2.97 7.41
N THR A 107 -2.38 -3.34 8.56
CA THR A 107 -0.94 -3.47 8.78
C THR A 107 -0.43 -4.84 8.34
N ILE A 108 0.74 -4.88 7.72
CA ILE A 108 1.50 -6.08 7.37
C ILE A 108 2.88 -6.07 8.04
N SER A 109 3.41 -7.25 8.34
CA SER A 109 4.78 -7.40 8.85
C SER A 109 5.76 -7.70 7.72
N ALA A 110 7.02 -7.35 7.86
CA ALA A 110 8.05 -7.75 6.92
C ALA A 110 8.32 -9.26 7.03
N THR A 111 8.72 -9.88 5.92
CA THR A 111 9.24 -11.25 5.94
C THR A 111 10.74 -11.25 5.72
N ASN A 112 11.42 -12.26 6.28
CA ASN A 112 12.83 -12.47 6.02
C ASN A 112 13.04 -12.71 4.54
N ASN A 113 13.91 -11.93 3.93
CA ASN A 113 14.28 -12.07 2.53
C ASN A 113 15.77 -11.78 2.36
N PRO A 114 16.58 -12.76 1.93
CA PRO A 114 17.99 -12.54 1.63
C PRO A 114 18.24 -11.77 0.32
N ASN A 115 17.19 -11.26 -0.33
CA ASN A 115 17.32 -10.43 -1.52
C ASN A 115 18.12 -9.16 -1.23
N LYS A 116 18.83 -8.67 -2.25
CA LYS A 116 19.54 -7.40 -2.20
C LYS A 116 18.61 -6.26 -1.82
N ASN A 117 19.16 -5.27 -1.12
CA ASN A 117 18.51 -3.98 -0.88
C ASN A 117 17.99 -3.42 -2.22
N SER A 118 16.68 -3.25 -2.35
CA SER A 118 16.09 -2.86 -3.64
C SER A 118 14.62 -2.42 -3.58
N LEU A 119 14.24 -1.62 -4.58
CA LEU A 119 12.86 -1.43 -5.01
C LEU A 119 12.63 -2.25 -6.29
N ILE A 120 11.60 -3.09 -6.30
CA ILE A 120 11.32 -4.02 -7.40
C ILE A 120 9.90 -3.82 -7.89
N ILE A 121 9.70 -3.81 -9.21
CA ILE A 121 8.40 -3.77 -9.88
C ILE A 121 8.37 -4.84 -10.96
N GLY A 122 7.36 -5.69 -10.98
CA GLY A 122 7.18 -6.67 -12.04
C GLY A 122 6.60 -7.97 -11.54
N ASP A 123 7.01 -9.08 -12.16
CA ASP A 123 6.54 -10.42 -11.84
C ASP A 123 7.41 -11.05 -10.74
N PRO A 124 6.85 -11.27 -9.54
CA PRO A 124 7.56 -11.86 -8.42
C PRO A 124 7.46 -13.39 -8.39
N THR A 125 6.76 -14.00 -9.35
CA THR A 125 6.43 -15.42 -9.32
C THR A 125 7.03 -16.19 -10.48
N GLN A 126 6.82 -17.50 -10.45
CA GLN A 126 6.98 -18.39 -11.59
C GLN A 126 5.67 -19.12 -11.89
N THR A 127 4.57 -18.75 -11.21
CA THR A 127 3.30 -19.50 -11.18
C THR A 127 2.18 -18.74 -11.88
N ARG A 128 2.24 -17.41 -11.93
CA ARG A 128 1.32 -16.57 -12.71
C ARG A 128 2.07 -15.53 -13.53
N ASN A 129 1.57 -15.27 -14.73
CA ASN A 129 1.96 -14.10 -15.52
C ASN A 129 0.88 -13.04 -15.42
N ALA A 130 1.27 -11.77 -15.51
CA ALA A 130 0.32 -10.66 -15.62
C ALA A 130 0.74 -9.61 -16.66
N LYS A 131 -0.26 -8.97 -17.28
CA LYS A 131 -0.09 -7.67 -17.91
C LYS A 131 -0.70 -6.63 -17.00
N ALA A 132 0.12 -5.66 -16.63
CA ALA A 132 -0.28 -4.55 -15.80
C ALA A 132 0.21 -3.25 -16.43
N GLU A 133 -0.51 -2.18 -16.15
CA GLU A 133 -0.15 -0.82 -16.51
C GLU A 133 0.15 -0.03 -15.25
N LEU A 134 1.24 0.71 -15.25
CA LEU A 134 1.68 1.57 -14.16
C LEU A 134 1.59 3.02 -14.62
N ARG A 135 0.78 3.82 -13.93
CA ARG A 135 0.59 5.25 -14.23
C ARG A 135 1.55 6.13 -13.43
N SER A 136 1.87 5.74 -12.20
CA SER A 136 2.79 6.46 -11.32
C SER A 136 3.44 5.51 -10.32
N LEU A 137 4.64 5.87 -9.87
CA LEU A 137 5.37 5.22 -8.78
C LEU A 137 6.22 6.28 -8.09
N THR A 138 6.10 6.36 -6.78
CA THR A 138 6.90 7.22 -5.91
C THR A 138 7.40 6.39 -4.74
N PHE A 139 8.69 6.51 -4.43
CA PHE A 139 9.29 5.96 -3.23
C PHE A 139 10.05 7.07 -2.52
N THR A 140 9.72 7.32 -1.26
CA THR A 140 10.32 8.37 -0.46
C THR A 140 10.72 7.85 0.91
N GLN A 141 11.84 8.35 1.43
CA GLN A 141 12.34 8.00 2.76
C GLN A 141 12.74 9.25 3.53
N GLY A 142 12.73 9.12 4.86
CA GLY A 142 13.05 10.21 5.79
C GLY A 142 11.80 10.82 6.40
N ASN A 143 11.92 12.02 6.97
CA ASN A 143 10.80 12.72 7.61
C ASN A 143 9.78 13.23 6.57
N HIS A 144 9.04 12.30 5.96
CA HIS A 144 7.73 12.59 5.41
C HIS A 144 6.80 12.76 6.61
N ALA A 145 6.60 14.00 7.04
CA ALA A 145 5.41 14.34 7.79
C ALA A 145 4.24 14.00 6.85
N VAL A 146 3.59 12.87 7.09
CA VAL A 146 2.24 12.63 6.57
C VAL A 146 1.46 13.89 6.91
N PRO A 147 0.97 14.69 5.95
CA PRO A 147 0.10 15.79 6.29
C PRO A 147 -1.05 15.14 7.04
N GLU A 148 -1.18 15.45 8.33
CA GLU A 148 -2.26 14.92 9.14
C GLU A 148 -3.56 15.08 8.34
N PRO A 149 -4.40 14.03 8.21
CA PRO A 149 -5.65 14.17 7.49
C PRO A 149 -6.31 15.39 8.08
N LEU A 150 -6.57 16.39 7.24
CA LEU A 150 -7.08 17.69 7.65
C LEU A 150 -8.23 17.42 8.60
N THR A 151 -7.94 17.52 9.91
CA THR A 151 -8.96 17.46 10.92
C THR A 151 -9.61 18.81 10.80
N ILE A 152 -10.50 18.95 9.80
CA ILE A 152 -11.52 20.00 9.70
C ILE A 152 -12.58 19.72 10.78
N LEU A 153 -12.12 19.41 11.98
CA LEU A 153 -12.83 19.54 13.23
C LEU A 153 -11.98 20.32 14.26
N GLY A 154 -10.88 20.96 13.83
CA GLY A 154 -10.04 21.81 14.65
C GLY A 154 -10.41 23.30 14.53
N ALA A 155 -10.75 23.91 15.66
CA ALA A 155 -11.00 25.35 15.90
C ALA A 155 -12.32 25.98 15.45
N GLY A 156 -12.82 25.79 14.22
CA GLY A 156 -13.99 26.56 13.73
C GLY A 156 -15.36 26.08 14.24
N THR A 157 -15.58 24.77 14.25
CA THR A 157 -16.87 24.14 14.60
C THR A 157 -17.07 24.01 16.11
N ALA A 158 -16.01 23.82 16.90
CA ALA A 158 -16.09 23.72 18.36
C ALA A 158 -16.67 24.99 19.02
N ILE A 159 -16.38 26.17 18.46
CA ILE A 159 -16.92 27.45 18.96
C ILE A 159 -18.42 27.56 18.68
N ALA A 160 -18.90 27.05 17.54
CA ALA A 160 -20.32 27.04 17.19
C ALA A 160 -21.14 26.10 18.09
N PHE A 161 -20.61 24.92 18.43
CA PHE A 161 -21.27 24.00 19.36
C PHE A 161 -21.28 24.52 20.80
N GLY A 162 -20.19 25.13 21.28
CA GLY A 162 -20.12 25.67 22.65
C GLY A 162 -21.05 26.86 22.90
N THR A 163 -21.16 27.77 21.93
CA THR A 163 -21.98 28.98 22.06
C THR A 163 -23.48 28.69 21.94
N THR A 164 -23.87 27.75 21.07
CA THR A 164 -25.29 27.36 20.88
C THR A 164 -25.83 26.58 22.09
N PHE A 165 -25.04 25.72 22.73
CA PHE A 165 -25.43 25.04 23.96
C PHE A 165 -25.61 26.00 25.14
N LYS A 166 -24.68 26.96 25.36
CA LYS A 166 -24.83 27.97 26.42
C LYS A 166 -26.07 28.86 26.22
N ARG A 167 -26.39 29.22 24.98
CA ARG A 167 -27.59 30.03 24.67
C ARG A 167 -28.89 29.28 24.94
N LYS A 168 -28.92 27.96 24.71
CA LYS A 168 -30.10 27.12 24.95
C LYS A 168 -30.34 26.90 26.45
N LEU A 169 -29.27 26.74 27.23
CA LEU A 169 -29.35 26.60 28.70
C LEU A 169 -29.80 27.90 29.40
N ALA A 170 -29.32 29.06 28.94
CA ALA A 170 -29.69 30.36 29.52
C ALA A 170 -31.17 30.73 29.26
N LYS A 171 -31.77 30.27 28.15
CA LYS A 171 -33.21 30.43 27.88
C LYS A 171 -34.08 29.48 28.70
N ALA A 172 -33.59 28.29 29.06
CA ALA A 172 -34.34 27.34 29.89
C ALA A 172 -34.47 27.79 31.35
N LYS A 173 -33.61 28.71 31.83
CA LYS A 173 -33.61 29.24 33.20
C LYS A 173 -34.46 30.51 33.39
N LYS A 174 -35.04 31.05 32.32
CA LYS A 174 -36.03 32.14 32.38
C LYS A 174 -37.42 31.59 32.06
N LYS A 175 -38.02 30.94 33.04
CA LYS A 175 -39.47 30.79 33.17
C LYS A 175 -39.81 30.67 34.65
#